data_AF-A0A644VSU7-F1
#
_entry.id   AF-A0A644VSU7-F1
#
_cell.length_a   1.000
_cell.length_b   1.000
_cell.length_c   1.000
_cell.angle_alpha   90.00
_cell.angle_beta   90.00
_cell.angle_gamma   90.00
#
_symmetry.space_group_name_H-M   'P 1'
#
loop_
_entity.id
_entity.type
_entity.pdbx_description
1 polymer ?
#
loop_
_entity_poly.entity_id
_entity_poly.type
_entity_poly.pdbx_seq_one_letter_code
_entity_poly.pdbx_strand_id
1 'polypeptide(L)'
;MEYEKLNNNWNADPNSPEPIVWINEGDLVVDFFLNHFVFDHFQEGDRAKIIFKDCSKYSLNFCNDEGYYRGQYRTSPNELPWGEFYEITKGFDHNFPDPVEIISETKTSNRHYLFFFRDHTLELLADSYEFRILEESQNQYRLMQIIWRIWSKIQMDSDVIRAGYENYQIARNNVENLIRRIRKSDSRIWDDLDLYFAPTGRFQELSLANGWENEFLQLADEFDDYKRKNATQHGV
;
A
#
# COMPACT_ATOMS: atom_id res chain seq x y z
N MET A 1 -2.91 13.33 -27.83
CA MET A 1 -2.43 13.47 -26.45
C MET A 1 -0.91 13.46 -26.47
N GLU A 2 -0.27 14.26 -25.62
CA GLU A 2 1.19 14.29 -25.45
C GLU A 2 1.50 13.93 -23.99
N TYR A 3 2.53 13.11 -23.77
CA TYR A 3 2.94 12.64 -22.45
C TYR A 3 4.45 12.33 -22.40
N GLU A 4 4.97 12.24 -21.18
CA GLU A 4 6.33 11.76 -20.88
C GLU A 4 6.26 10.56 -19.94
N LYS A 5 7.00 9.49 -20.25
CA LYS A 5 7.19 8.34 -19.34
C LYS A 5 8.28 8.66 -18.33
N LEU A 6 7.96 8.57 -17.04
CA LEU A 6 8.80 9.04 -15.94
C LEU A 6 9.61 7.92 -15.28
N ASN A 7 9.14 6.67 -15.33
CA ASN A 7 9.80 5.52 -14.70
C ASN A 7 10.61 4.71 -15.74
N ASN A 8 11.94 4.76 -15.69
CA ASN A 8 12.79 4.08 -16.69
C ASN A 8 13.53 2.85 -16.15
N ASN A 9 13.96 2.91 -14.89
CA ASN A 9 14.75 1.88 -14.21
C ASN A 9 14.05 1.35 -12.96
N TRP A 10 12.76 1.62 -12.82
CA TRP A 10 11.92 1.11 -11.74
C TRP A 10 10.48 1.00 -12.23
N ASN A 11 9.70 0.14 -11.60
CA ASN A 11 8.25 0.11 -11.74
C ASN A 11 7.64 -0.56 -10.49
N ALA A 12 6.33 -0.44 -10.33
CA ALA A 12 5.60 -1.16 -9.30
C ALA A 12 5.54 -2.66 -9.62
N ASP A 13 5.50 -3.49 -8.57
CA ASP A 13 5.41 -4.94 -8.69
C ASP A 13 4.22 -5.31 -9.58
N PRO A 14 4.42 -6.15 -10.62
CA PRO A 14 3.38 -6.42 -11.62
C PRO A 14 2.27 -7.32 -11.05
N ASN A 15 2.53 -8.00 -9.93
CA ASN A 15 1.61 -8.94 -9.32
C ASN A 15 0.93 -8.38 -8.07
N SER A 16 1.70 -7.73 -7.18
CA SER A 16 1.20 -7.26 -5.90
C SER A 16 1.81 -5.90 -5.54
N PRO A 17 1.53 -4.85 -6.33
CA PRO A 17 2.09 -3.51 -6.07
C PRO A 17 1.55 -2.89 -4.78
N GLU A 18 0.32 -3.29 -4.40
CA GLU A 18 -0.39 -2.85 -3.19
C GLU A 18 -0.25 -1.34 -2.89
N PRO A 19 -0.66 -0.45 -3.80
CA PRO A 19 -0.50 0.99 -3.58
C PRO A 19 -1.30 1.44 -2.34
N ILE A 20 -0.66 2.21 -1.46
CA ILE A 20 -1.32 2.94 -0.38
C ILE A 20 -1.07 4.43 -0.59
N VAL A 21 -2.13 5.21 -0.49
CA VAL A 21 -2.06 6.67 -0.57
C VAL A 21 -2.47 7.34 0.73
N TRP A 22 -1.85 8.47 1.05
CA TRP A 22 -2.29 9.35 2.14
C TRP A 22 -1.81 10.78 1.94
N ILE A 23 -2.49 11.72 2.61
CA ILE A 23 -2.11 13.13 2.61
C ILE A 23 -1.19 13.41 3.78
N ASN A 24 -0.11 14.16 3.51
CA ASN A 24 0.79 14.70 4.52
C ASN A 24 1.06 16.18 4.21
N GLU A 25 0.57 17.09 5.05
CA GLU A 25 0.78 18.55 4.90
C GLU A 25 0.40 19.12 3.50
N GLY A 26 -0.57 18.51 2.82
CA GLY A 26 -1.01 18.91 1.47
C GLY A 26 -0.26 18.21 0.32
N ASP A 27 0.73 17.37 0.63
CA ASP A 27 1.35 16.45 -0.33
C ASP A 27 0.57 15.14 -0.37
N LEU A 28 0.47 14.53 -1.56
CA LEU A 28 0.00 13.16 -1.71
C LEU A 28 1.20 12.21 -1.68
N VAL A 29 1.23 11.31 -0.71
CA VAL A 29 2.24 10.26 -0.61
C VAL A 29 1.65 8.96 -1.15
N VAL A 30 2.38 8.30 -2.04
CA VAL A 30 2.05 7.00 -2.63
C VAL A 30 3.14 6.02 -2.26
N ASP A 31 2.81 4.93 -1.58
CA ASP A 31 3.72 3.85 -1.19
C ASP A 31 3.33 2.56 -1.92
N PHE A 32 4.30 1.82 -2.47
CA PHE A 32 4.05 0.60 -3.23
C PHE A 32 5.27 -0.32 -3.26
N PHE A 33 5.07 -1.59 -3.60
CA PHE A 33 6.13 -2.58 -3.83
C PHE A 33 6.78 -2.43 -5.19
N LEU A 34 8.10 -2.59 -5.25
CA LEU A 34 8.90 -2.47 -6.47
C LEU A 34 8.97 -3.81 -7.23
N ASN A 35 9.05 -3.69 -8.56
CA ASN A 35 9.15 -4.82 -9.46
C ASN A 35 10.55 -5.44 -9.42
N HIS A 36 10.71 -6.51 -8.66
CA HIS A 36 11.93 -7.31 -8.59
C HIS A 36 12.03 -8.38 -9.70
N PHE A 37 10.98 -8.58 -10.50
CA PHE A 37 10.98 -9.54 -11.62
C PHE A 37 11.70 -8.99 -12.85
N VAL A 38 11.57 -7.69 -13.11
CA VAL A 38 12.13 -7.01 -14.29
C VAL A 38 13.43 -6.28 -13.95
N PHE A 39 13.59 -5.81 -12.71
CA PHE A 39 14.73 -5.01 -12.30
C PHE A 39 15.58 -5.76 -11.26
N ASP A 40 16.69 -6.33 -11.71
CA ASP A 40 17.60 -7.18 -10.91
C ASP A 40 18.21 -6.52 -9.66
N HIS A 41 18.11 -5.20 -9.55
CA HIS A 41 18.62 -4.45 -8.40
C HIS A 41 17.59 -4.31 -7.27
N PHE A 42 16.38 -4.82 -7.46
CA PHE A 42 15.37 -4.95 -6.42
C PHE A 42 15.20 -6.42 -6.03
N GLN A 43 14.79 -6.65 -4.80
CA GLN A 43 14.34 -7.94 -4.29
C GLN A 43 12.89 -7.87 -3.83
N GLU A 44 12.28 -9.03 -3.62
CA GLU A 44 10.91 -9.09 -3.11
C GLU A 44 10.78 -8.32 -1.79
N GLY A 45 9.73 -7.51 -1.68
CA GLY A 45 9.47 -6.67 -0.51
C GLY A 45 10.14 -5.29 -0.53
N ASP A 46 11.01 -5.00 -1.51
CA ASP A 46 11.51 -3.64 -1.70
C ASP A 46 10.34 -2.69 -2.01
N ARG A 47 10.36 -1.51 -1.38
CA ARG A 47 9.30 -0.50 -1.55
C ARG A 47 9.84 0.85 -1.97
N ALA A 48 8.99 1.61 -2.63
CA ALA A 48 9.24 3.01 -2.94
C ALA A 48 8.08 3.90 -2.49
N LYS A 49 8.39 5.19 -2.35
CA LYS A 49 7.41 6.27 -2.23
C LYS A 49 7.54 7.23 -3.39
N ILE A 50 6.39 7.71 -3.87
CA ILE A 50 6.31 8.95 -4.65
C ILE A 50 5.60 9.99 -3.80
N ILE A 51 6.23 11.14 -3.63
CA ILE A 51 5.66 12.28 -2.91
C ILE A 51 5.31 13.35 -3.94
N PHE A 52 4.03 13.56 -4.15
CA PHE A 52 3.50 14.58 -5.04
C PHE A 52 3.27 15.87 -4.27
N LYS A 53 4.05 16.90 -4.61
CA LYS A 53 4.07 18.18 -3.92
C LYS A 53 2.87 19.03 -4.28
N ASP A 54 2.24 19.61 -3.27
CA ASP A 54 1.10 20.51 -3.44
C ASP A 54 -0.03 19.89 -4.27
N CYS A 55 -0.39 18.65 -3.94
CA CYS A 55 -1.45 17.92 -4.63
C CYS A 55 -2.80 18.62 -4.42
N SER A 56 -3.51 18.95 -5.50
CA SER A 56 -4.82 19.60 -5.42
C SER A 56 -5.98 18.62 -5.43
N LYS A 57 -5.85 17.54 -6.21
CA LYS A 57 -6.84 16.46 -6.31
C LYS A 57 -6.22 15.17 -6.84
N TYR A 58 -6.83 14.04 -6.51
CA TYR A 58 -6.45 12.74 -7.05
C TYR A 58 -7.64 11.78 -7.18
N SER A 59 -7.45 10.71 -7.95
CA SER A 59 -8.29 9.54 -8.04
C SER A 59 -7.41 8.31 -7.97
N LEU A 60 -7.65 7.45 -6.98
CA LEU A 60 -7.13 6.09 -6.96
C LEU A 60 -8.30 5.15 -7.21
N ASN A 61 -8.52 4.81 -8.48
CA ASN A 61 -9.65 3.99 -8.91
C ASN A 61 -9.20 2.55 -9.20
N PHE A 62 -10.19 1.66 -9.36
CA PHE A 62 -9.99 0.21 -9.58
C PHE A 62 -9.87 -0.18 -11.05
N CYS A 63 -9.59 0.76 -11.97
CA CYS A 63 -9.27 0.37 -13.34
C CYS A 63 -7.97 -0.44 -13.33
N ASN A 64 -8.08 -1.70 -13.76
CA ASN A 64 -6.99 -2.65 -13.91
C ASN A 64 -6.66 -2.88 -15.40
N ASP A 65 -5.67 -3.72 -15.68
CA ASP A 65 -5.19 -3.98 -17.04
C ASP A 65 -6.29 -4.53 -17.95
N GLU A 66 -7.06 -5.51 -17.47
CA GLU A 66 -8.18 -6.09 -18.21
C GLU A 66 -9.24 -5.03 -18.54
N GLY A 67 -9.64 -4.22 -17.57
CA GLY A 67 -10.59 -3.14 -17.76
C GLY A 67 -10.09 -2.10 -18.76
N TYR A 68 -8.80 -1.75 -18.68
CA TYR A 68 -8.14 -0.83 -19.58
C TYR A 68 -8.21 -1.29 -21.04
N TYR A 69 -7.80 -2.53 -21.32
CA TYR A 69 -7.85 -3.10 -22.68
C TYR A 69 -9.27 -3.33 -23.19
N ARG A 70 -10.28 -3.36 -22.30
CA ARG A 70 -11.70 -3.38 -22.64
C ARG A 70 -12.31 -1.98 -22.84
N GLY A 71 -11.51 -0.92 -22.75
CA GLY A 71 -11.97 0.46 -22.93
C GLY A 71 -12.78 1.00 -21.74
N GLN A 72 -12.56 0.47 -20.54
CA GLN A 72 -13.22 0.95 -19.31
C GLN A 72 -12.50 2.15 -18.70
N TYR A 73 -11.38 2.58 -19.29
CA TYR A 73 -10.68 3.79 -18.92
C TYR A 73 -10.85 4.88 -19.98
N ARG A 74 -10.51 6.11 -19.60
CA ARG A 74 -10.65 7.31 -20.43
C ARG A 74 -9.52 7.51 -21.46
N THR A 75 -8.58 6.57 -21.57
CA THR A 75 -7.59 6.47 -22.67
C THR A 75 -7.56 5.07 -23.25
N SER A 76 -6.99 4.94 -24.44
CA SER A 76 -6.75 3.65 -25.09
C SER A 76 -5.24 3.29 -25.18
N PRO A 77 -4.89 1.99 -25.35
CA PRO A 77 -3.48 1.57 -25.48
C PRO A 77 -2.70 2.23 -26.63
N ASN A 78 -3.40 2.73 -27.66
CA ASN A 78 -2.78 3.44 -28.78
C ASN A 78 -2.42 4.90 -28.43
N GLU A 79 -3.02 5.44 -27.37
CA GLU A 79 -2.82 6.82 -26.91
C GLU A 79 -1.88 6.86 -25.71
N LEU A 80 -2.06 5.96 -24.73
CA LEU A 80 -1.21 5.83 -23.55
C LEU A 80 -0.97 4.35 -23.24
N PRO A 81 0.27 3.84 -23.29
CA PRO A 81 0.51 2.45 -22.95
C PRO A 81 0.23 2.17 -21.46
N TRP A 82 -0.37 1.02 -21.17
CA TRP A 82 -0.65 0.57 -19.80
C TRP A 82 0.63 0.26 -19.01
N GLY A 83 0.54 0.37 -17.68
CA GLY A 83 1.50 -0.20 -16.74
C GLY A 83 2.69 0.67 -16.37
N GLU A 84 2.69 1.95 -16.75
CA GLU A 84 3.80 2.87 -16.51
C GLU A 84 3.33 4.13 -15.77
N PHE A 85 4.31 4.93 -15.34
CA PHE A 85 4.13 6.23 -14.70
C PHE A 85 4.41 7.37 -15.70
N TYR A 86 3.44 8.27 -15.85
CA TYR A 86 3.47 9.33 -16.85
C TYR A 86 3.18 10.71 -16.27
N GLU A 87 3.72 11.73 -16.93
CA GLU A 87 3.16 13.09 -16.92
C GLU A 87 2.44 13.35 -18.25
N ILE A 88 1.21 13.82 -18.17
CA ILE A 88 0.41 14.22 -19.32
C ILE A 88 0.62 15.71 -19.56
N THR A 89 1.16 16.06 -20.74
CA THR A 89 1.52 17.44 -21.06
C THR A 89 0.47 18.14 -21.91
N LYS A 90 -0.30 17.40 -22.73
CA LYS A 90 -1.43 17.95 -23.51
C LYS A 90 -2.54 16.95 -23.83
N GLY A 91 -3.75 17.47 -24.00
CA GLY A 91 -4.85 16.78 -24.68
C GLY A 91 -5.64 15.84 -23.79
N PHE A 92 -5.62 16.07 -22.47
CA PHE A 92 -6.30 15.24 -21.49
C PHE A 92 -7.02 16.14 -20.50
N ASP A 93 -8.32 15.92 -20.31
CA ASP A 93 -9.12 16.77 -19.44
C ASP A 93 -8.86 16.46 -17.95
N HIS A 94 -9.37 17.34 -17.08
CA HIS A 94 -9.24 17.18 -15.65
C HIS A 94 -10.50 16.54 -15.02
N ASN A 95 -11.34 15.83 -15.79
CA ASN A 95 -12.53 15.12 -15.28
C ASN A 95 -12.15 13.70 -14.84
N PHE A 96 -11.54 13.59 -13.67
CA PHE A 96 -11.00 12.32 -13.17
C PHE A 96 -12.11 11.28 -12.94
N PRO A 97 -11.82 9.99 -13.14
CA PRO A 97 -12.75 8.91 -12.82
C PRO A 97 -12.93 8.79 -11.31
N ASP A 98 -14.11 8.34 -10.87
CA ASP A 98 -14.38 8.13 -9.46
C ASP A 98 -13.55 6.97 -8.86
N PRO A 99 -13.18 7.03 -7.57
CA PRO A 99 -13.48 8.11 -6.62
C PRO A 99 -12.51 9.30 -6.78
N VAL A 100 -13.04 10.52 -6.76
CA VAL A 100 -12.24 11.76 -6.79
C VAL A 100 -12.15 12.36 -5.39
N GLU A 101 -10.93 12.61 -4.95
CA GLU A 101 -10.60 13.25 -3.67
C GLU A 101 -10.04 14.66 -3.92
N ILE A 102 -10.69 15.68 -3.36
CA ILE A 102 -10.27 17.08 -3.47
C ILE A 102 -9.49 17.44 -2.20
N ILE A 103 -8.20 17.75 -2.35
CA ILE A 103 -7.32 18.15 -1.25
C ILE A 103 -7.41 19.67 -1.03
N SER A 104 -7.46 20.43 -2.13
CA SER A 104 -7.58 21.89 -2.07
C SER A 104 -8.29 22.44 -3.30
N GLU A 105 -9.37 23.19 -3.08
CA GLU A 105 -10.11 23.88 -4.14
C GLU A 105 -9.39 25.15 -4.65
N THR A 106 -8.45 25.69 -3.86
CA THR A 106 -7.76 26.95 -4.18
C THR A 106 -6.43 26.74 -4.89
N LYS A 107 -5.83 25.55 -4.76
CA LYS A 107 -4.58 25.20 -5.46
C LYS A 107 -4.87 24.80 -6.91
N THR A 108 -4.40 25.60 -7.85
CA THR A 108 -4.41 25.26 -9.28
C THR A 108 -3.08 24.61 -9.63
N SER A 109 -2.88 23.39 -9.15
CA SER A 109 -1.74 22.62 -9.61
C SER A 109 -1.94 22.22 -11.07
N ASN A 110 -0.89 22.39 -11.88
CA ASN A 110 -1.00 22.35 -13.33
C ASN A 110 -0.38 21.11 -13.98
N ARG A 111 0.35 20.28 -13.23
CA ARG A 111 0.94 19.06 -13.81
C ARG A 111 0.06 17.88 -13.50
N HIS A 112 -0.15 17.08 -14.54
CA HIS A 112 -1.08 15.98 -14.54
C HIS A 112 -0.31 14.68 -14.57
N TYR A 113 -0.41 13.89 -13.51
CA TYR A 113 0.28 12.62 -13.42
C TYR A 113 -0.70 11.45 -13.48
N LEU A 114 -0.24 10.37 -14.10
CA LEU A 114 -0.97 9.12 -14.20
C LEU A 114 -0.03 7.95 -13.92
N PHE A 115 -0.41 7.05 -13.01
CA PHE A 115 0.33 5.82 -12.73
C PHE A 115 -0.61 4.62 -12.77
N PHE A 116 -0.35 3.71 -13.70
CA PHE A 116 -1.05 2.43 -13.78
C PHE A 116 -0.35 1.38 -12.89
N PHE A 117 -1.06 0.92 -11.87
CA PHE A 117 -0.73 -0.29 -11.12
C PHE A 117 -1.52 -1.47 -11.68
N ARG A 118 -1.22 -2.70 -11.23
CA ARG A 118 -1.95 -3.91 -11.65
C ARG A 118 -3.46 -3.78 -11.54
N ASP A 119 -3.94 -3.48 -10.32
CA ASP A 119 -5.37 -3.48 -9.99
C ASP A 119 -5.94 -2.07 -9.73
N HIS A 120 -5.11 -1.03 -9.88
CA HIS A 120 -5.50 0.35 -9.60
C HIS A 120 -4.88 1.30 -10.61
N THR A 121 -5.56 2.40 -10.85
CA THR A 121 -5.01 3.53 -11.60
C THR A 121 -5.03 4.76 -10.72
N LEU A 122 -3.87 5.38 -10.55
CA LEU A 122 -3.73 6.65 -9.86
C LEU A 122 -3.67 7.78 -10.89
N GLU A 123 -4.52 8.78 -10.72
CA GLU A 123 -4.54 10.01 -11.51
C GLU A 123 -4.57 11.22 -10.58
N LEU A 124 -3.71 12.21 -10.81
CA LEU A 124 -3.63 13.36 -9.89
C LEU A 124 -3.15 14.66 -10.55
N LEU A 125 -3.38 15.78 -9.85
CA LEU A 125 -2.76 17.07 -10.13
C LEU A 125 -1.83 17.49 -8.99
N ALA A 126 -0.55 17.75 -9.28
CA ALA A 126 0.47 18.17 -8.32
C ALA A 126 1.59 19.00 -8.97
N ASP A 127 2.32 19.82 -8.21
CA ASP A 127 3.28 20.79 -8.77
C ASP A 127 4.60 20.13 -9.17
N SER A 128 4.96 19.07 -8.46
CA SER A 128 6.11 18.23 -8.74
C SER A 128 5.95 16.88 -8.06
N TYR A 129 6.86 15.95 -8.33
CA TYR A 129 6.95 14.69 -7.63
C TYR A 129 8.40 14.43 -7.19
N GLU A 130 8.53 13.63 -6.15
CA GLU A 130 9.81 13.09 -5.69
C GLU A 130 9.67 11.58 -5.53
N PHE A 131 10.56 10.81 -6.17
CA PHE A 131 10.63 9.36 -6.03
C PHE A 131 11.75 8.98 -5.05
N ARG A 132 11.45 8.08 -4.10
CA ARG A 132 12.41 7.57 -3.10
C ARG A 132 12.24 6.07 -2.92
N ILE A 133 13.35 5.34 -2.94
CA ILE A 133 13.41 3.94 -2.49
C ILE A 133 13.49 3.94 -0.96
N LEU A 134 12.80 3.01 -0.30
CA LEU A 134 12.80 2.88 1.14
C LEU A 134 13.83 1.83 1.59
N GLU A 135 14.97 2.28 2.10
CA GLU A 135 16.05 1.38 2.55
C GLU A 135 15.61 0.43 3.67
N GLU A 136 14.70 0.86 4.54
CA GLU A 136 14.16 0.05 5.65
C GLU A 136 13.06 -0.94 5.22
N SER A 137 12.69 -0.95 3.93
CA SER A 137 11.55 -1.75 3.44
C SER A 137 11.72 -3.24 3.69
N GLN A 138 12.94 -3.77 3.61
CA GLN A 138 13.22 -5.19 3.85
C GLN A 138 12.95 -5.62 5.30
N ASN A 139 13.32 -4.80 6.28
CA ASN A 139 13.02 -5.09 7.68
C ASN A 139 11.51 -5.06 7.88
N GLN A 140 10.85 -3.99 7.41
CA GLN A 140 9.40 -3.85 7.52
C GLN A 140 8.64 -4.95 6.77
N TYR A 141 9.18 -5.46 5.66
CA TYR A 141 8.58 -6.55 4.89
C TYR A 141 8.52 -7.85 5.70
N ARG A 142 9.55 -8.18 6.47
CA ARG A 142 9.51 -9.35 7.38
C ARG A 142 8.40 -9.22 8.43
N LEU A 143 8.25 -8.05 9.03
CA LEU A 143 7.14 -7.80 9.95
C LEU A 143 5.79 -7.96 9.24
N MET A 144 5.66 -7.37 8.04
CA MET A 144 4.44 -7.48 7.25
C MET A 144 4.10 -8.93 6.89
N GLN A 145 5.09 -9.79 6.62
CA GLN A 145 4.89 -11.22 6.41
C GLN A 145 4.25 -11.92 7.61
N ILE A 146 4.69 -11.60 8.83
CA ILE A 146 4.07 -12.13 10.06
C ILE A 146 2.59 -11.70 10.13
N ILE A 147 2.32 -10.41 9.88
CA ILE A 147 0.95 -9.86 9.94
C ILE A 147 0.07 -10.41 8.82
N TRP A 148 0.58 -10.58 7.60
CA TRP A 148 -0.13 -11.19 6.49
C TRP A 148 -0.46 -12.66 6.74
N ARG A 149 0.43 -13.41 7.41
CA ARG A 149 0.13 -14.78 7.81
C ARG A 149 -1.07 -14.82 8.75
N ILE A 150 -1.19 -13.87 9.68
CA ILE A 150 -2.38 -13.72 10.54
C ILE A 150 -3.61 -13.35 9.70
N TRP A 151 -3.51 -12.36 8.81
CA TRP A 151 -4.60 -11.97 7.92
C TRP A 151 -5.13 -13.18 7.12
N SER A 152 -4.23 -14.03 6.62
CA SER A 152 -4.58 -15.22 5.83
C SER A 152 -5.37 -16.28 6.61
N LYS A 153 -5.30 -16.26 7.95
CA LYS A 153 -6.03 -17.20 8.83
C LYS A 153 -7.46 -16.74 9.12
N ILE A 154 -7.77 -15.47 8.90
CA ILE A 154 -9.12 -14.92 9.12
C ILE A 154 -9.93 -15.14 7.84
N GLN A 155 -10.95 -16.00 7.89
CA GLN A 155 -11.82 -16.34 6.77
C GLN A 155 -13.29 -16.01 7.10
N MET A 156 -14.17 -16.16 6.11
CA MET A 156 -15.60 -15.83 6.28
C MET A 156 -16.28 -16.65 7.40
N ASP A 157 -15.81 -17.86 7.62
CA ASP A 157 -16.31 -18.82 8.60
C ASP A 157 -15.53 -18.82 9.93
N SER A 158 -14.55 -17.93 10.10
CA SER A 158 -13.77 -17.84 11.34
C SER A 158 -14.62 -17.35 12.52
N ASP A 159 -14.45 -17.97 13.68
CA ASP A 159 -14.97 -17.45 14.95
C ASP A 159 -14.10 -16.28 15.41
N VAL A 160 -14.56 -15.07 15.12
CA VAL A 160 -13.89 -13.83 15.49
C VAL A 160 -14.56 -13.13 16.69
N ILE A 161 -15.74 -13.60 17.09
CA ILE A 161 -16.51 -13.03 18.20
C ILE A 161 -15.77 -13.24 19.52
N ARG A 162 -15.16 -14.40 19.70
CA ARG A 162 -14.35 -14.71 20.89
C ARG A 162 -13.17 -13.77 21.06
N ALA A 163 -12.58 -13.28 19.96
CA ALA A 163 -11.52 -12.29 19.97
C ALA A 163 -12.01 -10.83 20.06
N GLY A 164 -13.32 -10.64 20.22
CA GLY A 164 -13.94 -9.32 20.41
C GLY A 164 -14.22 -8.56 19.12
N TYR A 165 -14.29 -9.23 17.97
CA TYR A 165 -14.72 -8.62 16.70
C TYR A 165 -16.20 -8.94 16.43
N GLU A 166 -16.90 -8.06 15.71
CA GLU A 166 -18.32 -8.31 15.37
C GLU A 166 -18.48 -9.26 14.17
N ASN A 167 -17.53 -9.23 13.22
CA ASN A 167 -17.52 -10.08 12.04
C ASN A 167 -16.10 -10.15 11.43
N TYR A 168 -15.92 -11.09 10.50
CA TYR A 168 -14.60 -11.36 9.91
C TYR A 168 -14.08 -10.18 9.08
N GLN A 169 -14.94 -9.39 8.44
CA GLN A 169 -14.50 -8.22 7.68
C GLN A 169 -13.87 -7.18 8.59
N ILE A 170 -14.47 -6.91 9.76
CA ILE A 170 -13.89 -5.99 10.74
C ILE A 170 -12.54 -6.52 11.25
N ALA A 171 -12.44 -7.83 11.51
CA ALA A 171 -11.19 -8.45 11.91
C ALA A 171 -10.10 -8.30 10.83
N ARG A 172 -10.42 -8.60 9.56
CA ARG A 172 -9.49 -8.42 8.42
C ARG A 172 -9.08 -6.97 8.24
N ASN A 173 -10.05 -6.05 8.21
CA ASN A 173 -9.79 -4.62 8.06
C ASN A 173 -8.89 -4.09 9.18
N ASN A 174 -9.03 -4.63 10.40
CA ASN A 174 -8.18 -4.28 11.53
C ASN A 174 -6.73 -4.75 11.32
N VAL A 175 -6.51 -5.96 10.80
CA VAL A 175 -5.16 -6.45 10.45
C VAL A 175 -4.57 -5.66 9.27
N GLU A 176 -5.37 -5.37 8.23
CA GLU A 176 -4.96 -4.51 7.12
C GLU A 176 -4.56 -3.10 7.59
N ASN A 177 -5.25 -2.56 8.59
CA ASN A 177 -4.89 -1.29 9.19
C ASN A 177 -3.53 -1.33 9.91
N LEU A 178 -3.18 -2.45 10.55
CA LEU A 178 -1.82 -2.61 11.12
C LEU A 178 -0.77 -2.55 10.02
N ILE A 179 -0.99 -3.23 8.90
CA ILE A 179 -0.09 -3.19 7.73
C ILE A 179 0.05 -1.77 7.19
N ARG A 180 -1.07 -1.05 7.01
CA ARG A 180 -1.07 0.35 6.59
C ARG A 180 -0.24 1.23 7.53
N ARG A 181 -0.35 1.01 8.84
CA ARG A 181 0.38 1.78 9.87
C ARG A 181 1.87 1.46 9.91
N ILE A 182 2.25 0.18 9.72
CA ILE A 182 3.65 -0.23 9.52
C ILE A 182 4.24 0.53 8.31
N ARG A 183 3.55 0.52 7.17
CA ARG A 183 4.02 1.16 5.93
C ARG A 183 4.13 2.69 6.04
N LYS A 184 3.28 3.30 6.87
CA LYS A 184 3.31 4.74 7.19
C LYS A 184 4.31 5.13 8.28
N SER A 185 5.04 4.17 8.85
CA SER A 185 5.96 4.39 9.98
C SER A 185 5.25 5.06 11.18
N ASP A 186 4.03 4.62 11.50
CA ASP A 186 3.29 5.12 12.67
C ASP A 186 4.07 4.84 13.96
N SER A 187 4.33 5.87 14.74
CA SER A 187 5.14 5.77 15.97
C SER A 187 4.52 4.88 17.06
N ARG A 188 3.20 4.66 17.03
CA ARG A 188 2.46 3.85 18.02
C ARG A 188 2.23 2.41 17.58
N ILE A 189 2.70 2.02 16.39
CA ILE A 189 2.42 0.69 15.86
C ILE A 189 2.97 -0.43 16.75
N TRP A 190 4.09 -0.18 17.42
CA TRP A 190 4.73 -1.16 18.28
C TRP A 190 3.92 -1.47 19.55
N ASP A 191 3.42 -0.43 20.23
CA ASP A 191 2.57 -0.59 21.41
C ASP A 191 1.32 -1.42 21.08
N ASP A 192 0.73 -1.15 19.92
CA ASP A 192 -0.45 -1.90 19.47
C ASP A 192 -0.09 -3.35 19.15
N LEU A 193 0.98 -3.59 18.38
CA LEU A 193 1.41 -4.95 18.05
C LEU A 193 1.72 -5.76 19.31
N ASP A 194 2.37 -5.17 20.31
CA ASP A 194 2.60 -5.83 21.60
C ASP A 194 1.28 -6.25 22.28
N LEU A 195 0.25 -5.41 22.22
CA LEU A 195 -1.08 -5.77 22.73
C LEU A 195 -1.76 -6.88 21.91
N TYR A 196 -1.62 -6.87 20.58
CA TYR A 196 -2.19 -7.90 19.71
C TYR A 196 -1.55 -9.28 19.94
N PHE A 197 -0.24 -9.32 20.17
CA PHE A 197 0.57 -10.53 20.39
C PHE A 197 0.68 -10.94 21.87
N ALA A 198 0.21 -10.13 22.82
CA ALA A 198 0.26 -10.44 24.24
C ALA A 198 -0.47 -11.77 24.58
N PRO A 199 -0.15 -12.39 25.72
CA PRO A 199 -1.01 -13.40 26.31
C PRO A 199 -2.44 -12.85 26.48
N THR A 200 -3.45 -13.58 26.01
CA THR A 200 -4.87 -13.16 25.86
C THR A 200 -5.11 -11.99 24.91
N GLY A 201 -4.11 -11.64 24.10
CA GLY A 201 -4.21 -10.69 23.01
C GLY A 201 -5.12 -11.21 21.90
N ARG A 202 -5.61 -10.30 21.05
CA ARG A 202 -6.62 -10.64 20.04
C ARG A 202 -6.15 -11.72 19.06
N PHE A 203 -4.87 -11.75 18.70
CA PHE A 203 -4.35 -12.78 17.80
C PHE A 203 -4.30 -14.15 18.46
N GLN A 204 -4.00 -14.20 19.76
CA GLN A 204 -4.08 -15.46 20.51
C GLN A 204 -5.52 -15.96 20.62
N GLU A 205 -6.47 -15.09 20.97
CA GLU A 205 -7.89 -15.45 21.07
C GLU A 205 -8.45 -15.92 19.72
N LEU A 206 -8.10 -15.25 18.63
CA LEU A 206 -8.44 -15.70 17.27
C LEU A 206 -7.86 -17.09 16.99
N SER A 207 -6.60 -17.34 17.37
CA SER A 207 -5.96 -18.62 17.14
C SER A 207 -6.62 -19.78 17.88
N LEU A 208 -6.96 -19.57 19.15
CA LEU A 208 -7.62 -20.56 19.99
C LEU A 208 -9.04 -20.84 19.53
N ALA A 209 -9.76 -19.82 19.08
CA ALA A 209 -11.11 -19.96 18.56
C ALA A 209 -11.17 -20.75 17.24
N ASN A 210 -10.10 -20.74 16.46
CA ASN A 210 -10.06 -21.28 15.10
C ASN A 210 -9.06 -22.43 14.89
N GLY A 211 -8.45 -22.94 15.96
CA GLY A 211 -7.62 -24.16 15.94
C GLY A 211 -6.24 -24.02 15.27
N TRP A 212 -5.66 -22.81 15.29
CA TRP A 212 -4.31 -22.54 14.78
C TRP A 212 -3.36 -21.99 15.85
N GLU A 213 -3.58 -22.35 17.11
CA GLU A 213 -2.80 -21.88 18.26
C GLU A 213 -1.30 -22.24 18.17
N ASN A 214 -0.95 -23.41 17.63
CA ASN A 214 0.44 -23.81 17.46
C ASN A 214 1.16 -22.93 16.41
N GLU A 215 0.46 -22.54 15.34
CA GLU A 215 1.01 -21.62 14.34
C GLU A 215 1.09 -20.19 14.90
N PHE A 216 0.13 -19.78 15.75
CA PHE A 216 0.21 -18.50 16.45
C PHE A 216 1.46 -18.41 17.34
N LEU A 217 1.78 -19.47 18.09
CA LEU A 217 3.00 -19.49 18.92
C LEU A 217 4.27 -19.31 18.06
N GLN A 218 4.32 -19.94 16.89
CA GLN A 218 5.43 -19.74 15.94
C GLN A 218 5.49 -18.29 15.43
N LEU A 219 4.34 -17.70 15.09
CA LEU A 219 4.26 -16.29 14.67
C LEU A 219 4.65 -15.32 15.77
N ALA A 220 4.30 -15.61 17.02
CA ALA A 220 4.69 -14.82 18.19
C ALA A 220 6.20 -14.90 18.43
N ASP A 221 6.80 -16.08 18.32
CA ASP A 221 8.25 -16.26 18.41
C ASP A 221 8.98 -15.49 17.29
N GLU A 222 8.46 -15.54 16.06
CA GLU A 222 8.99 -14.76 14.92
C GLU A 222 8.89 -13.24 15.16
N PHE A 223 7.79 -12.77 15.76
CA PHE A 223 7.58 -11.37 16.11
C PHE A 223 8.56 -10.90 17.20
N ASP A 224 8.76 -11.71 18.25
CA ASP A 224 9.75 -11.41 19.30
C ASP A 224 11.19 -11.43 18.76
N ASP A 225 11.51 -12.36 17.86
CA ASP A 225 12.78 -12.39 17.13
C ASP A 225 12.99 -11.12 16.29
N TYR A 226 11.96 -10.68 15.60
CA TYR A 226 11.98 -9.45 14.81
C TYR A 226 12.23 -8.23 15.71
N LYS A 227 11.50 -8.10 16.83
CA LYS A 227 11.73 -7.03 17.81
C LYS A 227 13.15 -7.04 18.35
N ARG A 228 13.69 -8.19 18.76
CA ARG A 228 15.05 -8.31 19.28
C ARG A 228 16.12 -7.83 18.30
N LYS A 229 15.96 -8.16 17.00
CA LYS A 229 16.91 -7.76 15.95
C LYS A 229 16.85 -6.26 15.64
N ASN A 230 15.67 -5.65 15.76
CA ASN A 230 15.44 -4.24 15.42
C ASN A 230 15.44 -3.28 16.64
N ALA A 231 15.47 -3.79 17.87
CA ALA A 231 15.57 -2.99 19.09
C ALA A 231 16.84 -2.10 19.11
N THR A 232 17.94 -2.56 18.50
CA THR A 232 19.18 -1.77 18.33
C THR A 232 19.02 -0.55 17.42
N GLN A 233 18.00 -0.50 16.56
CA GLN A 233 17.71 0.63 15.66
C GLN A 233 16.70 1.63 16.27
N HIS A 234 15.97 1.23 17.31
CA HIS A 234 14.88 2.02 17.90
C HIS A 234 15.14 2.51 19.33
N GLY A 235 16.35 2.30 19.87
CA GLY A 235 16.81 2.96 21.09
C GLY A 235 15.89 2.75 22.29
N VAL A 236 16.00 1.57 22.91
CA VAL A 236 15.79 1.44 24.36
C VAL A 236 17.15 1.49 25.03
#